data_AF-A0A2H0S7T8-F1
#
_entry.id   AF-A0A2H0S7T8-F1
#
_cell.length_a   1.000
_cell.length_b   1.000
_cell.length_c   1.000
_cell.angle_alpha   90.00
_cell.angle_beta   90.00
_cell.angle_gamma   90.00
#
_symmetry.space_group_name_H-M   'P 1'
#
loop_
_entity.id
_entity.type
_entity.pdbx_description
1 polymer ?
#
loop_
_entity_poly.entity_id
_entity_poly.type
_entity_poly.pdbx_seq_one_letter_code
_entity_poly.pdbx_strand_id
1 'polypeptide(L)'
;MDPQYLAILLGGIIPAICFGLTGVFAKASTNTGIDIATYLLCVGATVLIDGIILSFFVTQRSYNIASCMYAAVVGLVWGVGIALFGYVLLAHKASVSAIVPFHGVSVLVAVLIALVVFAEWKTVNVPLLLLGSVFMVIGGVLVSRAQ
;
A
#
# COMPACT_ATOMS: atom_id res chain seq x y z
N MET A 1 4.54 4.05 -26.55
CA MET A 1 3.63 4.51 -25.48
C MET A 1 4.33 5.64 -24.74
N ASP A 2 3.62 6.69 -24.37
CA ASP A 2 4.19 7.80 -23.60
C ASP A 2 4.77 7.28 -22.25
N PRO A 3 6.04 7.58 -21.89
CA PRO A 3 6.64 7.17 -20.63
C PRO A 3 5.78 7.50 -19.39
N GLN A 4 5.02 8.59 -19.46
CA GLN A 4 4.12 8.99 -18.37
C GLN A 4 2.94 8.02 -18.21
N TYR A 5 2.37 7.52 -19.32
CA TYR A 5 1.29 6.54 -19.28
C TYR A 5 1.76 5.21 -18.68
N LEU A 6 2.98 4.80 -19.02
CA LEU A 6 3.58 3.56 -18.49
C LEU A 6 3.83 3.66 -16.98
N ALA A 7 4.28 4.82 -16.49
CA ALA A 7 4.43 5.08 -15.06
C ALA A 7 3.09 5.03 -14.30
N ILE A 8 2.02 5.61 -14.87
CA ILE A 8 0.68 5.56 -14.27
C ILE A 8 0.13 4.12 -14.25
N LEU A 9 0.38 3.35 -15.30
CA LEU A 9 -0.10 1.97 -15.39
C LEU A 9 0.63 1.04 -14.40
N LEU A 10 1.96 1.04 -14.43
CA LEU A 10 2.79 0.14 -13.61
C LEU A 10 2.92 0.59 -12.16
N GLY A 11 2.94 1.90 -11.91
CA GLY A 11 3.07 2.47 -10.56
C GLY A 11 1.73 2.80 -9.89
N GLY A 12 0.63 2.89 -10.65
CA GLY A 12 -0.68 3.29 -10.14
C GLY A 12 -1.74 2.22 -10.28
N ILE A 13 -2.24 1.99 -11.50
CA ILE A 13 -3.45 1.17 -11.74
C ILE A 13 -3.24 -0.30 -11.33
N ILE A 14 -2.16 -0.94 -11.80
CA ILE A 14 -1.91 -2.35 -11.48
C ILE A 14 -1.70 -2.53 -9.97
N PRO A 15 -0.84 -1.75 -9.29
CA PRO A 15 -0.70 -1.81 -7.84
C PRO A 15 -2.02 -1.57 -7.09
N ALA A 16 -2.86 -0.63 -7.54
CA ALA A 16 -4.15 -0.36 -6.91
C ALA A 16 -5.09 -1.58 -6.93
N ILE A 17 -5.11 -2.33 -8.04
CA ILE A 17 -5.88 -3.57 -8.13
C ILE A 17 -5.31 -4.62 -7.18
N CYS A 18 -3.99 -4.82 -7.17
CA CYS A 18 -3.33 -5.77 -6.27
C CYS A 18 -3.61 -5.45 -4.80
N PHE A 19 -3.46 -4.19 -4.38
CA PHE A 19 -3.76 -3.73 -3.02
C PHE A 19 -5.26 -3.76 -2.69
N GLY A 20 -6.15 -3.63 -3.68
CA GLY A 20 -7.58 -3.89 -3.48
C GLY A 20 -7.84 -5.36 -3.12
N LEU A 21 -7.20 -6.28 -3.85
CA LEU A 21 -7.35 -7.72 -3.63
C LEU A 21 -6.78 -8.19 -2.28
N THR A 22 -5.75 -7.51 -1.75
CA THR A 22 -5.19 -7.87 -0.43
C THR A 22 -6.25 -7.82 0.67
N GLY A 23 -7.18 -6.86 0.63
CA GLY A 23 -8.27 -6.79 1.61
C GLY A 23 -9.22 -7.99 1.57
N VAL A 24 -9.52 -8.47 0.37
CA VAL A 24 -10.40 -9.64 0.14
C VAL A 24 -9.75 -10.91 0.68
N PHE A 25 -8.49 -11.17 0.30
CA PHE A 25 -7.76 -12.35 0.75
C PHE A 25 -7.42 -12.30 2.24
N ALA A 26 -7.13 -11.12 2.79
CA ALA A 26 -6.95 -10.93 4.22
C ALA A 26 -8.22 -11.32 4.98
N LYS A 27 -9.40 -10.86 4.53
CA LYS A 27 -10.67 -11.23 5.15
C LYS A 27 -10.92 -12.74 5.04
N ALA A 28 -10.71 -13.33 3.87
CA ALA A 28 -10.86 -14.77 3.67
C ALA A 28 -9.95 -15.57 4.64
N SER A 29 -8.69 -15.16 4.78
CA SER A 29 -7.73 -15.79 5.69
C SER A 29 -8.14 -15.63 7.16
N THR A 30 -8.55 -14.44 7.60
CA THR A 30 -9.04 -14.23 8.98
C THR A 30 -10.32 -15.01 9.28
N ASN A 31 -11.20 -15.20 8.28
CA ASN A 31 -12.41 -16.01 8.44
C ASN A 31 -12.09 -17.51 8.60
N THR A 32 -10.94 -17.98 8.08
CA THR A 32 -10.45 -19.35 8.34
C THR A 32 -9.80 -19.52 9.71
N GLY A 33 -9.70 -18.44 10.51
CA GLY A 33 -9.21 -18.50 11.89
C GLY A 33 -7.70 -18.37 12.05
N ILE A 34 -6.98 -17.84 11.04
CA ILE A 34 -5.55 -17.56 11.18
C ILE A 34 -5.31 -16.49 12.26
N ASP A 35 -4.27 -16.64 13.07
CA ASP A 35 -3.81 -15.57 13.96
C ASP A 35 -2.93 -14.55 13.20
N ILE A 36 -2.73 -13.37 13.79
CA ILE A 36 -2.02 -12.26 13.15
C ILE A 36 -0.54 -12.59 12.90
N ALA A 37 0.11 -13.32 13.82
CA ALA A 37 1.52 -13.65 13.67
C ALA A 37 1.73 -14.66 12.55
N THR A 38 0.92 -15.72 12.50
CA THR A 38 0.97 -16.70 11.41
C THR A 38 0.61 -16.06 10.07
N TYR A 39 -0.40 -15.17 10.04
CA TYR A 39 -0.74 -14.41 8.85
C TYR A 39 0.45 -13.59 8.32
N LEU A 40 1.12 -12.82 9.18
CA LEU A 40 2.30 -12.04 8.80
C LEU A 40 3.47 -12.92 8.34
N LEU A 41 3.69 -14.07 8.97
CA LEU A 41 4.74 -15.00 8.56
C LEU A 41 4.48 -15.57 7.17
N CYS A 42 3.24 -15.99 6.87
CA CYS A 42 2.86 -16.45 5.54
C CYS A 42 3.04 -15.35 4.48
N VAL A 43 2.56 -14.14 4.78
CA VAL A 43 2.70 -13.00 3.89
C VAL A 43 4.18 -12.65 3.65
N GLY A 44 4.98 -12.56 4.72
CA GLY A 44 6.42 -12.29 4.62
C GLY A 44 7.18 -13.34 3.81
N ALA A 45 6.82 -14.63 3.99
CA ALA A 45 7.39 -15.72 3.19
C ALA A 45 7.06 -15.57 1.69
N THR A 46 5.83 -15.20 1.34
CA THR A 46 5.46 -14.95 -0.07
C THR A 46 6.18 -13.75 -0.67
N VAL A 47 6.35 -12.66 0.08
CA VAL A 47 7.11 -11.49 -0.37
C VAL A 47 8.59 -11.82 -0.58
N LEU A 48 9.18 -12.68 0.29
CA LEU A 48 10.53 -13.17 0.11
C LEU A 48 10.67 -14.00 -1.18
N ILE A 49 9.69 -14.87 -1.45
CA ILE A 49 9.63 -15.67 -2.69
C ILE A 49 9.57 -14.75 -3.91
N ASP A 50 8.71 -13.71 -3.89
CA ASP A 50 8.63 -12.74 -4.98
C ASP A 50 9.98 -12.05 -5.23
N GLY A 51 10.67 -11.64 -4.16
CA GLY A 51 12.01 -11.07 -4.25
C GLY A 51 13.05 -12.03 -4.85
N ILE A 52 13.02 -13.30 -4.46
CA ILE A 52 13.89 -14.35 -5.03
C ILE A 52 13.60 -14.52 -6.51
N ILE A 53 12.33 -14.65 -6.91
CA ILE A 53 11.92 -14.79 -8.31
C ILE A 53 12.41 -13.60 -9.12
N LEU A 54 12.14 -12.37 -8.67
CA LEU A 54 12.56 -11.16 -9.37
C LEU A 54 14.09 -11.02 -9.48
N SER A 55 14.85 -11.57 -8.54
CA SER A 55 16.32 -11.54 -8.59
C SER A 55 16.91 -12.27 -9.81
N PHE A 56 16.16 -13.20 -10.42
CA PHE A 56 16.57 -13.89 -11.65
C PHE A 56 16.30 -13.08 -12.92
N PHE A 57 15.37 -12.12 -12.88
CA PHE A 57 15.02 -11.30 -14.04
C PHE A 57 15.73 -9.94 -14.05
N VAL A 58 16.09 -9.41 -12.87
CA VAL A 58 16.77 -8.12 -12.74
C VAL A 58 18.27 -8.27 -13.07
N THR A 59 18.66 -7.76 -14.23
CA THR A 59 20.04 -7.81 -14.76
C THR A 59 20.93 -6.72 -14.18
N GLN A 60 20.38 -5.56 -13.83
CA GLN A 60 21.13 -4.46 -13.20
C GLN A 60 21.00 -4.54 -11.68
N ARG A 61 22.02 -5.11 -11.04
CA ARG A 61 22.08 -5.22 -9.58
C ARG A 61 22.88 -4.06 -8.99
N SER A 62 22.22 -3.25 -8.18
CA SER A 62 22.87 -2.25 -7.33
C SER A 62 22.65 -2.65 -5.88
N TYR A 63 23.73 -3.03 -5.19
CA TYR A 63 23.68 -3.39 -3.77
C TYR A 63 24.37 -2.32 -2.95
N ASN A 64 23.62 -1.72 -2.02
CA ASN A 64 24.12 -0.75 -1.06
C ASN A 64 23.45 -1.01 0.28
N ILE A 65 24.26 -1.12 1.34
CA ILE A 65 23.80 -1.36 2.72
C ILE A 65 22.78 -0.29 3.14
N ALA A 66 23.01 0.98 2.78
CA ALA A 66 22.07 2.05 3.11
C ALA A 66 20.70 1.83 2.46
N SER A 67 20.66 1.40 1.20
CA SER A 67 19.41 1.06 0.50
C SER A 67 18.69 -0.12 1.14
N CYS A 68 19.43 -1.12 1.60
CA CYS A 68 18.87 -2.25 2.34
C CYS A 68 18.25 -1.82 3.67
N MET A 69 18.87 -0.87 4.38
CA MET A 69 18.30 -0.34 5.63
C MET A 69 16.98 0.41 5.38
N TYR A 70 16.90 1.26 4.35
CA TYR A 70 15.64 1.90 3.99
C TYR A 70 14.57 0.89 3.60
N ALA A 71 14.93 -0.14 2.83
CA ALA A 71 14.01 -1.22 2.48
C ALA A 71 13.53 -2.01 3.71
N ALA A 72 14.39 -2.23 4.71
CA ALA A 72 14.00 -2.87 5.95
C ALA A 72 12.98 -2.03 6.74
N VAL A 73 13.15 -0.70 6.78
CA VAL A 73 12.17 0.22 7.39
C VAL A 73 10.83 0.16 6.66
N VAL A 74 10.83 0.08 5.31
CA VAL A 74 9.60 -0.12 4.53
C VAL A 74 8.88 -1.39 4.97
N GLY A 75 9.62 -2.52 5.08
CA GLY A 75 9.06 -3.79 5.53
C GLY A 75 8.46 -3.72 6.94
N LEU A 76 9.12 -3.04 7.87
CA LEU A 76 8.62 -2.83 9.23
C LEU A 76 7.34 -1.99 9.26
N VAL A 77 7.35 -0.83 8.60
CA VAL A 77 6.19 0.07 8.56
C VAL A 77 4.99 -0.61 7.89
N TRP A 78 5.23 -1.29 6.77
CA TRP A 78 4.20 -2.04 6.07
C TRP A 78 3.66 -3.20 6.89
N GLY A 79 4.55 -3.98 7.51
CA GLY A 79 4.18 -5.11 8.37
C GLY A 79 3.31 -4.69 9.55
N VAL A 80 3.64 -3.58 10.21
CA VAL A 80 2.81 -3.02 11.30
C VAL A 80 1.42 -2.62 10.78
N GLY A 81 1.35 -1.94 9.62
CA GLY A 81 0.07 -1.55 9.02
C GLY A 81 -0.82 -2.75 8.70
N ILE A 82 -0.25 -3.80 8.11
CA ILE A 82 -0.96 -5.04 7.79
C ILE A 82 -1.37 -5.81 9.05
N ALA A 83 -0.53 -5.80 10.10
CA ALA A 83 -0.87 -6.43 11.38
C ALA A 83 -2.11 -5.78 12.01
N LEU A 84 -2.15 -4.44 12.03
CA LEU A 84 -3.29 -3.68 12.57
C LEU A 84 -4.55 -3.89 11.73
N PHE A 85 -4.41 -3.91 10.40
CA PHE A 85 -5.51 -4.24 9.50
C PHE A 85 -6.07 -5.64 9.78
N GLY A 86 -5.21 -6.65 9.84
CA GLY A 86 -5.59 -8.03 10.18
C GLY A 86 -6.21 -8.15 11.57
N TYR A 87 -5.68 -7.44 12.56
CA TYR A 87 -6.23 -7.37 13.92
C TYR A 87 -7.68 -6.89 13.90
N VAL A 88 -7.98 -5.79 13.20
CA VAL A 88 -9.35 -5.27 13.15
C VAL A 88 -10.30 -6.22 12.42
N LEU A 89 -9.84 -6.90 11.37
CA LEU A 89 -10.64 -7.93 10.69
C LEU A 89 -10.96 -9.12 11.59
N LEU A 90 -10.00 -9.55 12.41
CA LEU A 90 -10.11 -10.72 13.30
C LEU A 90 -10.89 -10.40 14.58
N ALA A 91 -10.47 -9.36 15.32
CA ALA A 91 -11.01 -9.00 16.63
C ALA A 91 -12.35 -8.27 16.54
N HIS A 92 -12.52 -7.38 15.56
CA HIS A 92 -13.71 -6.55 15.41
C HIS A 92 -14.67 -7.04 14.32
N LYS A 93 -14.32 -8.13 13.60
CA LYS A 93 -15.09 -8.69 12.47
C LYS A 93 -15.46 -7.66 11.41
N ALA A 94 -14.74 -6.54 11.35
CA ALA A 94 -15.07 -5.40 10.52
C ALA A 94 -15.14 -5.77 9.03
N SER A 95 -15.97 -5.05 8.28
CA SER A 95 -16.08 -5.20 6.84
C SER A 95 -14.89 -4.57 6.14
N VAL A 96 -14.37 -5.26 5.12
CA VAL A 96 -13.28 -4.74 4.27
C VAL A 96 -13.69 -3.43 3.62
N SER A 97 -14.95 -3.34 3.17
CA SER A 97 -15.55 -2.15 2.54
C SER A 97 -15.61 -0.92 3.46
N ALA A 98 -15.67 -1.08 4.79
CA ALA A 98 -15.63 0.07 5.71
C ALA A 98 -14.20 0.55 5.97
N ILE A 99 -13.22 -0.36 5.97
CA ILE A 99 -11.82 -0.05 6.34
C ILE A 99 -11.00 0.38 5.11
N VAL A 100 -11.13 -0.34 4.00
CA VAL A 100 -10.29 -0.13 2.81
C VAL A 100 -10.32 1.31 2.28
N PRO A 101 -11.44 2.05 2.29
CA PRO A 101 -11.44 3.46 1.90
C PRO A 101 -10.44 4.32 2.67
N PHE A 102 -10.13 3.99 3.93
CA PHE A 102 -9.13 4.71 4.72
C PHE A 102 -7.69 4.45 4.26
N HIS A 103 -7.40 3.39 3.50
CA HIS A 103 -6.10 3.25 2.84
C HIS A 103 -5.86 4.36 1.79
N GLY A 104 -6.92 5.01 1.29
CA GLY A 104 -6.77 6.22 0.48
C GLY A 104 -6.07 7.36 1.25
N VAL A 105 -6.19 7.40 2.58
CA VAL A 105 -5.50 8.39 3.43
C VAL A 105 -3.99 8.15 3.47
N SER A 106 -3.51 6.90 3.42
CA SER A 106 -2.06 6.65 3.38
C SER A 106 -1.42 7.19 2.10
N VAL A 107 -2.17 7.23 0.99
CA VAL A 107 -1.73 7.90 -0.25
C VAL A 107 -1.56 9.40 -0.02
N LEU A 108 -2.52 10.05 0.66
CA LEU A 108 -2.42 11.48 0.98
C LEU A 108 -1.25 11.78 1.93
N VAL A 109 -1.03 10.93 2.93
CA VAL A 109 0.13 11.04 3.83
C VAL A 109 1.43 10.93 3.04
N ALA A 110 1.54 9.96 2.14
CA ALA A 110 2.71 9.79 1.29
C ALA A 110 2.94 11.02 0.39
N VAL A 111 1.89 11.54 -0.25
CA VAL A 111 1.96 12.74 -1.08
C VAL A 111 2.42 13.96 -0.28
N LEU A 112 1.85 14.20 0.91
CA LEU A 112 2.24 15.33 1.76
C LEU A 112 3.71 15.23 2.19
N ILE A 113 4.15 14.04 2.62
CA ILE A 113 5.54 13.81 3.02
C ILE A 113 6.47 13.98 1.81
N ALA A 114 6.11 13.43 0.64
CA ALA A 114 6.91 13.54 -0.58
C ALA A 114 7.06 14.99 -1.05
N LEU A 115 5.96 15.76 -1.04
CA LEU A 115 5.98 17.19 -1.35
C LEU A 115 7.00 17.93 -0.48
N VAL A 116 7.02 17.66 0.82
CA VAL A 116 7.92 18.34 1.77
C VAL A 116 9.35 17.83 1.67
N VAL A 117 9.56 16.51 1.77
CA VAL A 117 10.88 15.88 1.86
C VAL A 117 11.65 15.96 0.55
N PHE A 118 10.98 15.76 -0.59
CA PHE A 118 11.61 15.80 -1.91
C PHE A 118 11.42 17.16 -2.62
N ALA A 119 10.78 18.12 -1.96
CA ALA A 119 10.48 19.44 -2.51
C ALA A 119 9.71 19.40 -3.85
N GLU A 120 8.89 18.36 -4.06
CA GLU A 120 8.10 18.17 -5.30
C GLU A 120 7.05 19.26 -5.52
N TRP A 121 6.72 20.06 -4.50
CA TRP A 121 5.83 21.22 -4.64
C TRP A 121 6.31 22.25 -5.68
N LYS A 122 7.60 22.22 -6.05
CA LYS A 122 8.17 23.06 -7.10
C LYS A 122 7.89 22.56 -8.52
N THR A 123 7.59 21.28 -8.68
CA THR A 123 7.48 20.61 -9.99
C THR A 123 6.05 20.19 -10.31
N VAL A 124 5.19 20.04 -9.30
CA VAL A 124 3.79 19.61 -9.48
C VAL A 124 2.80 20.76 -9.43
N ASN A 125 1.62 20.56 -10.03
CA ASN A 125 0.50 21.49 -9.91
C ASN A 125 -0.17 21.32 -8.53
N VAL A 126 0.31 22.08 -7.54
CA VAL A 126 -0.15 22.02 -6.15
C VAL A 126 -1.68 22.24 -6.01
N PRO A 127 -2.30 23.24 -6.68
CA PRO A 127 -3.75 23.41 -6.60
C PRO A 127 -4.55 22.19 -7.07
N LEU A 128 -4.18 21.61 -8.20
CA LEU A 128 -4.88 20.44 -8.74
C LEU A 128 -4.70 19.21 -7.86
N LEU A 129 -3.50 19.02 -7.30
CA LEU A 129 -3.19 17.95 -6.37
C LEU A 129 -4.01 18.07 -5.07
N LEU A 130 -4.13 19.28 -4.51
CA LEU A 130 -4.94 19.52 -3.32
C LEU A 130 -6.43 19.27 -3.60
N LEU A 131 -6.93 19.72 -4.75
CA LEU A 131 -8.32 19.47 -5.15
C LEU A 131 -8.60 17.96 -5.30
N GLY A 132 -7.71 17.24 -5.98
CA GLY A 132 -7.80 15.78 -6.10
C GLY A 132 -7.76 15.08 -4.73
N SER A 133 -6.91 15.56 -3.82
CA SER A 133 -6.80 15.04 -2.45
C SER A 133 -8.11 15.20 -1.68
N VAL A 134 -8.78 16.35 -1.80
CA VAL A 134 -10.11 16.59 -1.19
C VAL A 134 -11.13 15.60 -1.74
N PHE A 135 -11.17 15.38 -3.06
CA PHE A 135 -12.07 14.39 -3.65
C PHE A 135 -11.81 12.96 -3.17
N MET A 136 -10.53 12.59 -2.99
CA MET A 136 -10.19 11.29 -2.41
C MET A 136 -10.70 11.12 -0.97
N VAL A 137 -10.55 12.14 -0.12
CA VAL A 137 -11.08 12.11 1.25
C VAL A 137 -12.60 12.01 1.25
N ILE A 138 -13.28 12.84 0.46
CA ILE A 138 -14.74 12.85 0.38
C ILE A 138 -15.24 11.49 -0.10
N GLY A 139 -14.65 10.95 -1.18
CA GLY A 139 -14.99 9.62 -1.69
C GLY A 139 -14.78 8.53 -0.65
N GLY A 140 -13.63 8.56 0.05
CA GLY A 140 -13.32 7.60 1.12
C GLY A 140 -14.34 7.63 2.26
N VAL A 141 -14.70 8.83 2.72
CA VAL A 141 -15.70 9.02 3.78
C VAL A 141 -17.08 8.55 3.32
N LEU A 142 -17.51 8.90 2.10
CA LEU A 142 -18.80 8.47 1.57
C LEU A 142 -18.92 6.94 1.48
N VAL A 143 -17.89 6.26 0.96
CA VAL A 143 -17.88 4.79 0.87
C VAL A 143 -17.89 4.16 2.26
N SER A 144 -17.14 4.70 3.22
CA SER A 144 -17.11 4.17 4.60
C SER A 144 -18.45 4.27 5.33
N ARG A 145 -19.31 5.23 4.96
CA ARG A 145 -20.65 5.46 5.54
C ARG A 145 -21.78 4.72 4.80
N ALA A 146 -21.47 4.02 3.72
CA ALA A 146 -22.47 3.28 2.94
C ALA A 146 -22.84 1.92 3.57
N GLN A 147 -22.57 1.74 4.87
CA GLN A 147 -22.75 0.51 5.66
C GLN A 147 -23.35 0.84 7.02
#